data_AF-A0A3B5MT80-F1
#
_entry.id   AF-A0A3B5MT80-F1
#
_cell.length_a   1.000
_cell.length_b   1.000
_cell.length_c   1.000
_cell.angle_alpha   90.00
_cell.angle_beta   90.00
_cell.angle_gamma   90.00
#
_symmetry.space_group_name_H-M   'P 1'
#
loop_
_entity.id
_entity.type
_entity.pdbx_description
1 polymer ?
#
loop_
_entity_poly.entity_id
_entity_poly.type
_entity_poly.pdbx_seq_one_letter_code
_entity_poly.pdbx_strand_id
1 'polypeptide(L)'
;MESVPPPYQEVQPHWFFCRQADDSDSWHPFSREDSDKLENAFNTGGGEEDIVVAVEGERYDVHVKKRMRFAVYWDQGPTEVRRCTWFYKGDKDTRFFPYSEEFSKRLEEAYMIAVTLDEWKRKLDFPTGETVILHNPKVMFAAQNRFMM
;
A
#
# COMPACT_ATOMS: atom_id res chain seq x y z
N MET A 1 -32.95 -15.66 10.57
CA MET A 1 -31.80 -15.98 9.71
C MET A 1 -30.71 -15.00 10.11
N GLU A 2 -29.82 -15.39 11.02
CA GLU A 2 -28.62 -14.61 11.33
C GLU A 2 -27.83 -14.47 10.03
N SER A 3 -27.65 -13.23 9.58
CA SER A 3 -26.79 -12.95 8.43
C SER A 3 -25.38 -13.32 8.85
N VAL A 4 -24.87 -14.41 8.30
CA VAL A 4 -23.46 -14.77 8.40
C VAL A 4 -22.68 -13.52 8.00
N PRO A 5 -21.77 -13.01 8.86
CA PRO A 5 -20.97 -11.86 8.49
C PRO A 5 -20.26 -12.22 7.16
N PRO A 6 -20.21 -11.28 6.21
CA PRO A 6 -19.55 -11.55 4.94
C PRO A 6 -18.14 -12.07 5.22
N PRO A 7 -17.70 -13.14 4.53
CA PRO A 7 -16.39 -13.71 4.76
C PRO A 7 -15.33 -12.63 4.57
N TYR A 8 -14.31 -12.66 5.41
CA TYR A 8 -13.17 -11.78 5.32
C TYR A 8 -12.59 -11.79 3.90
N GLN A 9 -12.41 -10.61 3.30
CA GLN A 9 -11.74 -10.45 2.02
C GLN A 9 -10.33 -9.91 2.26
N GLU A 10 -9.32 -10.64 1.78
CA GLU A 10 -7.92 -10.27 1.87
C GLU A 10 -7.67 -8.92 1.17
N VAL A 11 -6.90 -8.05 1.83
CA VAL A 11 -6.66 -6.71 1.29
C VAL A 11 -5.61 -6.82 0.20
N GLN A 12 -6.04 -6.55 -1.03
CA GLN A 12 -5.13 -6.61 -2.17
C GLN A 12 -4.09 -5.47 -2.07
N PRO A 13 -2.79 -5.80 -2.14
CA PRO A 13 -1.74 -4.80 -2.16
C PRO A 13 -1.81 -3.96 -3.42
N HIS A 14 -1.54 -2.67 -3.27
CA HIS A 14 -1.43 -1.77 -4.41
C HIS A 14 -0.07 -1.07 -4.36
N TRP A 15 0.49 -0.82 -5.54
CA TRP A 15 1.77 -0.17 -5.66
C TRP A 15 1.61 1.34 -5.82
N PHE A 16 2.52 2.08 -5.19
CA PHE A 16 2.56 3.53 -5.19
C PHE A 16 3.95 4.01 -5.56
N PHE A 17 4.02 5.21 -6.14
CA PHE A 17 5.27 5.93 -6.35
C PHE A 17 5.23 7.27 -5.64
N CYS A 18 6.38 7.69 -5.13
CA CYS A 18 6.56 9.03 -4.62
C CYS A 18 6.79 9.97 -5.81
N ARG A 19 6.02 11.04 -5.89
CA ARG A 19 6.32 12.18 -6.75
C ARG A 19 7.00 13.23 -5.89
N GLN A 20 8.30 13.40 -6.12
CA GLN A 20 9.06 14.50 -5.53
C GLN A 20 8.64 15.80 -6.22
N ALA A 21 8.06 16.73 -5.46
CA ALA A 21 7.90 18.12 -5.83
C ALA A 21 8.73 18.97 -4.85
N ASP A 22 9.23 20.12 -5.30
CA ASP A 22 10.17 21.02 -4.56
C ASP A 22 9.85 21.27 -3.08
N ASP A 23 8.58 21.14 -2.65
CA ASP A 23 8.12 21.42 -1.29
C ASP A 23 7.39 20.24 -0.59
N SER A 24 7.08 19.15 -1.32
CA SER A 24 6.34 18.02 -0.72
C SER A 24 6.41 16.74 -1.53
N ASP A 25 6.89 15.67 -0.90
CA ASP A 25 6.71 14.30 -1.35
C ASP A 25 5.21 13.92 -1.33
N SER A 26 4.71 13.46 -2.47
CA SER A 26 3.32 13.01 -2.63
C SER A 26 3.26 11.58 -3.16
N TRP A 27 2.57 10.68 -2.47
CA TRP A 27 2.40 9.30 -2.91
C TRP A 27 1.23 9.16 -3.87
N HIS A 28 1.50 8.64 -5.08
CA HIS A 28 0.50 8.41 -6.12
C HIS A 28 0.35 6.91 -6.39
N PRO A 29 -0.88 6.43 -6.60
CA PRO A 29 -1.11 5.04 -7.01
C PRO A 29 -0.58 4.81 -8.43
N PHE A 30 -0.03 3.62 -8.67
CA PHE A 30 0.10 3.13 -10.04
C PHE A 30 -1.28 2.76 -10.60
N SER A 31 -1.36 2.60 -11.93
CA SER A 31 -2.52 1.97 -12.56
C SER A 31 -2.71 0.55 -12.01
N ARG A 32 -3.92 0.00 -12.12
CA ARG A 32 -4.18 -1.39 -11.72
C ARG A 32 -3.27 -2.36 -12.48
N GLU A 33 -3.16 -2.18 -13.79
CA GLU A 33 -2.32 -3.03 -14.65
C GLU A 33 -0.84 -2.98 -14.25
N ASP A 34 -0.30 -1.78 -14.00
CA ASP A 34 1.10 -1.64 -13.58
C ASP A 34 1.32 -2.20 -12.17
N SER A 35 0.36 -1.98 -11.25
CA SER A 35 0.42 -2.53 -9.90
C SER A 35 0.39 -4.06 -9.90
N ASP A 36 -0.45 -4.69 -10.71
CA ASP A 36 -0.50 -6.15 -10.88
C ASP A 36 0.82 -6.69 -11.48
N LYS A 37 1.41 -6.01 -12.46
CA LYS A 37 2.72 -6.38 -13.02
C LYS A 37 3.83 -6.31 -11.95
N LEU A 38 3.86 -5.22 -11.19
CA LEU A 38 4.82 -5.02 -10.11
C LEU A 38 4.66 -6.08 -9.01
N GLU A 39 3.42 -6.41 -8.67
CA GLU A 39 3.10 -7.41 -7.67
C GLU A 39 3.49 -8.82 -8.14
N ASN A 40 3.21 -9.15 -9.40
CA ASN A 40 3.65 -10.42 -9.97
C ASN A 40 5.18 -10.51 -10.01
N ALA A 41 5.87 -9.43 -10.40
CA ALA A 41 7.33 -9.35 -10.36
C ALA A 41 7.87 -9.50 -8.92
N PHE A 42 7.22 -8.89 -7.94
CA PHE A 42 7.62 -9.00 -6.54
C PHE A 42 7.46 -10.42 -5.99
N ASN A 43 6.34 -11.09 -6.31
CA ASN A 43 6.10 -12.47 -5.88
C ASN A 43 7.01 -13.48 -6.61
N THR A 44 7.37 -13.21 -7.87
CA THR A 44 8.24 -14.08 -8.68
C THR A 44 9.73 -13.84 -8.38
N GLY A 45 10.07 -12.68 -7.81
CA GLY A 45 11.43 -12.16 -7.65
C GLY A 45 12.26 -12.74 -6.51
N GLY A 46 12.01 -13.99 -6.09
CA GLY A 46 12.74 -14.67 -5.03
C GLY A 46 14.23 -15.00 -5.31
N GLY A 47 14.75 -14.63 -6.49
CA GLY A 47 16.18 -14.80 -6.86
C GLY A 47 17.09 -13.68 -6.32
N GLU A 48 18.36 -13.61 -6.74
CA GLU A 48 19.27 -12.49 -6.42
C GLU A 48 19.12 -11.29 -7.37
N GLU A 49 18.62 -11.50 -8.59
CA GLU A 49 18.52 -10.46 -9.63
C GLU A 49 17.33 -9.52 -9.45
N ASP A 50 17.56 -8.21 -9.55
CA ASP A 50 16.53 -7.18 -9.46
C ASP A 50 15.68 -7.18 -10.72
N ILE A 51 14.35 -7.33 -10.55
CA ILE A 51 13.41 -7.36 -11.66
C ILE A 51 13.02 -5.93 -11.99
N VAL A 52 13.20 -5.55 -13.26
CA VAL A 52 12.78 -4.27 -13.80
C VAL A 52 11.44 -4.43 -14.49
N VAL A 53 10.48 -3.58 -14.13
CA VAL A 53 9.13 -3.56 -14.71
C VAL A 53 8.88 -2.20 -15.33
N ALA A 54 8.57 -2.19 -16.62
CA ALA A 54 8.14 -1.00 -17.34
C ALA A 54 6.71 -0.62 -16.93
N VAL A 55 6.51 0.63 -16.50
CA VAL A 55 5.24 1.18 -16.00
C VAL A 55 4.90 2.51 -16.67
N GLU A 56 3.64 2.95 -16.54
CA GLU A 56 3.14 4.19 -17.14
C GLU A 56 3.37 4.27 -18.67
N GLY A 57 3.19 3.13 -19.35
CA GLY A 57 3.42 3.01 -20.79
C GLY A 57 4.90 3.10 -21.17
N GLU A 58 5.76 2.40 -20.42
CA GLU A 58 7.21 2.26 -20.69
C GLU A 58 8.02 3.55 -20.48
N ARG A 59 7.38 4.59 -19.94
CA ARG A 59 8.04 5.87 -19.64
C ARG A 59 8.97 5.77 -18.45
N TYR A 60 8.66 4.84 -17.55
CA TYR A 60 9.37 4.62 -16.32
C TYR A 60 9.66 3.15 -16.12
N ASP A 61 10.82 2.86 -15.56
CA ASP A 61 11.24 1.52 -15.17
C ASP A 61 11.30 1.44 -13.64
N VAL A 62 10.61 0.45 -13.08
CA VAL A 62 10.60 0.19 -11.65
C VAL A 62 11.49 -0.99 -11.34
N HIS A 63 12.50 -0.74 -10.52
CA HIS A 63 13.37 -1.72 -9.91
C HIS A 63 12.70 -2.24 -8.64
N VAL A 64 12.08 -3.42 -8.75
CA VAL A 64 11.14 -3.96 -7.76
C VAL A 64 11.83 -4.25 -6.42
N LYS A 65 13.09 -4.72 -6.42
CA LYS A 65 13.84 -4.97 -5.17
C LYS A 65 14.42 -3.71 -4.59
N LYS A 66 14.92 -2.82 -5.43
CA LYS A 66 15.46 -1.52 -4.98
C LYS A 66 14.36 -0.58 -4.48
N ARG A 67 13.10 -0.88 -4.79
CA ARG A 67 11.95 -0.03 -4.49
C ARG A 67 12.14 1.39 -5.09
N MET A 68 12.68 1.45 -6.31
CA MET A 68 12.94 2.71 -7.02
C MET A 68 12.40 2.69 -8.44
N ARG A 69 11.91 3.84 -8.90
CA ARG A 69 11.43 4.10 -10.25
C ARG A 69 12.33 5.11 -10.95
N PHE A 70 12.69 4.84 -12.19
CA PHE A 70 13.60 5.63 -13.01
C PHE A 70 12.89 6.07 -14.29
N ALA A 71 13.11 7.31 -14.72
CA ALA A 71 12.65 7.76 -16.02
C ALA A 71 13.51 7.16 -17.13
N VAL A 72 12.88 6.67 -18.20
CA VAL A 72 13.58 6.02 -19.32
C VAL A 72 14.00 7.02 -20.38
N TYR A 73 13.14 8.00 -20.66
CA TYR A 73 13.32 8.93 -21.80
C TYR A 73 13.80 10.33 -21.41
N TRP A 74 13.92 10.65 -20.13
CA TRP A 74 14.39 11.96 -19.65
C TRP A 74 15.20 11.82 -18.36
N ASP A 75 16.03 12.82 -18.10
CA ASP A 75 16.81 12.88 -16.87
C ASP A 75 15.89 13.32 -15.71
N GLN A 76 15.65 12.39 -14.79
CA GLN A 76 14.91 12.61 -13.56
C GLN A 76 15.53 11.74 -12.47
N GLY A 77 15.69 12.30 -11.27
CA GLY A 77 16.15 11.54 -10.12
C GLY A 77 15.25 10.34 -9.82
N PRO A 78 15.81 9.22 -9.30
CA PRO A 78 15.02 8.06 -8.94
C PRO A 78 13.98 8.41 -7.88
N THR A 79 12.75 7.98 -8.10
CA THR A 79 11.66 8.17 -7.15
C THR A 79 11.35 6.86 -6.42
N GLU A 80 11.09 6.92 -5.13
CA GLU A 80 10.73 5.74 -4.35
C GLU A 80 9.41 5.12 -4.82
N VAL A 81 9.34 3.79 -4.79
CA VAL A 81 8.09 3.04 -4.93
C VAL A 81 7.82 2.24 -3.68
N ARG A 82 6.55 2.06 -3.34
CA ARG A 82 6.15 1.32 -2.15
C ARG A 82 4.93 0.46 -2.45
N ARG A 83 4.98 -0.78 -1.96
CA ARG A 83 3.85 -1.71 -1.93
C ARG A 83 3.07 -1.45 -0.64
N CYS A 84 1.77 -1.18 -0.74
CA CYS A 84 0.97 -0.80 0.42
C CYS A 84 -0.43 -1.43 0.36
N THR A 85 -0.86 -2.06 1.44
CA THR A 85 -2.24 -2.55 1.61
C THR A 85 -3.09 -1.58 2.42
N TRP A 86 -2.49 -0.75 3.29
CA TRP A 86 -3.21 0.13 4.20
C TRP A 86 -2.66 1.55 4.26
N PHE A 87 -3.57 2.52 4.39
CA PHE A 87 -3.28 3.95 4.52
C PHE A 87 -3.76 4.50 5.85
N TYR A 88 -3.09 5.56 6.31
CA TYR A 88 -3.61 6.41 7.38
C TYR A 88 -3.76 7.84 6.94
N LYS A 89 -4.77 8.47 7.55
CA LYS A 89 -5.03 9.89 7.44
C LYS A 89 -4.30 10.57 8.60
N GLY A 90 -3.38 11.48 8.29
CA GLY A 90 -2.75 12.30 9.32
C GLY A 90 -3.78 13.18 10.03
N ASP A 91 -3.58 13.43 11.33
CA ASP A 91 -4.50 14.16 12.21
C ASP A 91 -4.88 15.57 11.68
N LYS A 92 -4.00 16.19 10.89
CA LYS A 92 -4.15 17.57 10.38
C LYS A 92 -4.15 17.72 8.87
N ASP A 93 -4.01 16.64 8.10
CA ASP A 93 -3.83 16.74 6.65
C ASP A 93 -4.74 15.77 5.89
N THR A 94 -5.27 16.24 4.75
CA THR A 94 -5.93 15.40 3.73
C THR A 94 -4.98 14.43 3.04
N ARG A 95 -3.68 14.49 3.35
CA ARG A 95 -2.65 13.56 2.86
C ARG A 95 -2.80 12.18 3.52
N PHE A 96 -2.80 11.17 2.65
CA PHE A 96 -2.81 9.76 3.03
C PHE A 96 -1.38 9.25 2.97
N PHE A 97 -0.91 8.69 4.07
CA PHE A 97 0.42 8.10 4.13
C PHE A 97 0.32 6.58 4.13
N PRO A 98 1.10 5.90 3.26
CA PRO A 98 1.15 4.46 3.28
C PRO A 98 1.82 3.96 4.56
N TYR A 99 1.19 3.00 5.24
CA TYR A 99 1.86 2.28 6.33
C TYR A 99 3.04 1.46 5.79
N SER A 100 4.00 1.15 6.66
CA SER A 100 5.07 0.21 6.33
C SER A 100 4.49 -1.18 6.04
N GLU A 101 5.19 -1.99 5.23
CA GLU A 101 4.75 -3.34 4.85
C GLU A 101 4.55 -4.23 6.09
N GLU A 102 5.46 -4.14 7.06
CA GLU A 102 5.39 -4.90 8.31
C GLU A 102 4.15 -4.55 9.14
N PHE A 103 3.82 -3.26 9.26
CA PHE A 103 2.66 -2.81 10.02
C PHE A 103 1.37 -3.14 9.29
N SER A 104 1.36 -2.93 7.97
CA SER A 104 0.24 -3.28 7.10
C SER A 104 -0.15 -4.76 7.26
N LYS A 105 0.83 -5.66 7.41
CA LYS A 105 0.60 -7.09 7.70
C LYS A 105 -0.02 -7.32 9.08
N ARG A 106 0.53 -6.71 10.14
CA ARG A 106 -0.03 -6.81 11.51
C ARG A 106 -1.45 -6.25 11.59
N LEU A 107 -1.69 -5.17 10.85
CA LEU A 107 -2.97 -4.51 10.77
C LEU A 107 -3.99 -5.34 10.00
N GLU A 108 -3.55 -6.03 8.94
CA GLU A 108 -4.36 -7.01 8.22
C GLU A 108 -4.75 -8.20 9.12
N GLU A 109 -3.81 -8.80 9.85
CA GLU A 109 -4.13 -9.87 10.81
C GLU A 109 -5.12 -9.41 11.88
N ALA A 110 -4.92 -8.21 12.43
CA ALA A 110 -5.83 -7.65 13.42
C ALA A 110 -7.21 -7.33 12.82
N TYR A 111 -7.26 -6.86 11.58
CA TYR A 111 -8.49 -6.59 10.84
C TYR A 111 -9.25 -7.90 10.52
N MET A 112 -8.55 -8.94 10.05
CA MET A 112 -9.11 -10.28 9.83
C MET A 112 -9.76 -10.83 11.10
N ILE A 113 -9.05 -10.75 12.23
CA ILE A 113 -9.57 -11.24 13.50
C ILE A 113 -10.76 -10.39 13.97
N ALA A 114 -10.69 -9.06 13.83
CA ALA A 114 -11.80 -8.17 14.21
C ALA A 114 -13.06 -8.42 13.38
N VAL A 115 -12.92 -8.67 12.07
CA VAL A 115 -14.04 -9.01 11.17
C VAL A 115 -14.58 -10.40 11.48
N THR A 116 -13.71 -11.37 11.79
CA THR A 116 -14.10 -12.77 12.00
C THR A 116 -14.72 -13.02 13.38
N LEU A 117 -14.19 -12.36 14.42
CA LEU A 117 -14.64 -12.51 15.81
C LEU A 117 -15.62 -11.40 16.24
N ASP A 118 -15.93 -10.44 15.37
CA ASP A 118 -16.64 -9.18 15.69
C ASP A 118 -16.00 -8.39 16.86
N GLU A 119 -14.72 -8.64 17.14
CA GLU A 119 -13.96 -7.99 18.20
C GLU A 119 -13.26 -6.73 17.69
N TRP A 120 -14.02 -5.65 17.61
CA TRP A 120 -13.52 -4.31 17.32
C TRP A 120 -12.87 -3.69 18.57
N LYS A 121 -12.01 -2.67 18.39
CA LYS A 121 -11.20 -1.94 19.40
C LYS A 121 -9.81 -2.53 19.71
N ARG A 122 -9.26 -3.39 18.86
CA ARG A 122 -7.85 -3.78 18.97
C ARG A 122 -6.95 -2.58 18.74
N LYS A 123 -6.04 -2.36 19.69
CA LYS A 123 -5.01 -1.32 19.63
C LYS A 123 -3.75 -1.92 19.03
N LEU A 124 -3.19 -1.25 18.03
CA LEU A 124 -1.91 -1.57 17.43
C LEU A 124 -0.96 -0.42 17.77
N ASP A 125 0.00 -0.69 18.63
CA ASP A 125 1.08 0.23 18.96
C ASP A 125 2.13 0.27 17.84
N PHE A 126 2.62 1.48 17.54
CA PHE A 126 3.78 1.64 16.68
C PHE A 126 5.05 1.70 17.51
N PRO A 127 6.18 1.19 16.97
CA PRO A 127 7.49 1.47 17.54
C PRO A 127 7.87 2.96 17.50
N THR A 128 7.17 3.78 16.69
CA THR A 128 7.27 5.25 16.67
C THR A 128 6.47 5.94 17.77
N GLY A 129 5.69 5.20 18.58
CA GLY A 129 4.86 5.73 19.67
C GLY A 129 3.44 6.15 19.27
N GLU A 130 3.08 6.03 18.00
CA GLU A 130 1.70 6.17 17.53
C GLU A 130 0.85 4.97 18.01
N THR A 131 -0.48 5.07 17.99
CA THR A 131 -1.37 3.93 18.26
C THR A 131 -2.57 3.98 17.33
N VAL A 132 -2.80 2.92 16.53
CA VAL A 132 -4.03 2.77 15.74
C VAL A 132 -5.03 1.96 16.54
N ILE A 133 -6.28 2.40 16.54
CA ILE A 133 -7.38 1.63 17.13
C ILE A 133 -8.36 1.26 16.01
N LEU A 134 -8.58 -0.05 15.83
CA LEU A 134 -9.55 -0.57 14.87
C LEU A 134 -10.98 -0.33 15.38
N HIS A 135 -11.57 0.81 15.06
CA HIS A 135 -12.91 1.17 15.55
C HIS A 135 -14.06 0.59 14.69
N ASN A 136 -13.90 0.54 13.36
CA ASN A 136 -14.93 0.12 12.42
C ASN A 136 -14.30 -0.19 11.04
N PRO A 137 -14.82 -1.16 10.28
CA PRO A 137 -14.30 -1.47 8.94
C PRO A 137 -14.40 -0.26 7.98
N LYS A 138 -15.37 0.64 8.17
CA LYS A 138 -15.54 1.85 7.35
C LYS A 138 -14.54 2.97 7.62
N VAL A 139 -13.86 2.93 8.76
CA VAL A 139 -12.85 3.93 9.15
C VAL A 139 -11.46 3.50 8.67
N MET A 140 -11.33 2.26 8.22
CA MET A 140 -10.09 1.68 7.72
C MET A 140 -9.98 1.90 6.21
N PHE A 141 -8.85 2.48 5.78
CA PHE A 141 -8.59 2.76 4.37
C PHE A 141 -7.63 1.72 3.79
N ALA A 142 -8.19 0.60 3.34
CA ALA A 142 -7.48 -0.35 2.49
C ALA A 142 -7.19 0.30 1.13
N ALA A 143 -6.03 0.00 0.54
CA ALA A 143 -5.64 0.49 -0.78
C ALA A 143 -6.72 0.16 -1.83
N GLN A 144 -7.30 -1.04 -1.75
CA GLN A 144 -8.38 -1.49 -2.63
C GLN A 144 -9.65 -0.60 -2.58
N ASN A 145 -9.97 0.02 -1.44
CA ASN A 145 -11.20 0.80 -1.27
C ASN A 145 -11.15 2.21 -1.88
N ARG A 146 -9.96 2.74 -2.18
CA ARG A 146 -9.80 4.13 -2.67
C ARG A 146 -9.69 4.26 -4.19
N PHE A 147 -9.30 3.20 -4.90
CA PHE A 147 -9.11 3.23 -6.37
C PHE A 147 -10.29 2.61 -7.15
N MET A 148 -11.42 2.40 -6.48
CA MET A 148 -12.71 2.04 -7.10
C MET A 148 -13.66 3.25 -7.24
N MET A 149 -13.19 4.49 -7.05
CA MET A 149 -13.97 5.72 -7.23
C MET A 149 -13.45 6.55 -8.40
#